data_AF-A0A561W596-F1
#
_entry.id   AF-A0A561W596-F1
#
_cell.length_a   1.000
_cell.length_b   1.000
_cell.length_c   1.000
_cell.angle_alpha   90.00
_cell.angle_beta   90.00
_cell.angle_gamma   90.00
#
_symmetry.space_group_name_H-M   'P 1'
#
loop_
_entity.id
_entity.type
_entity.pdbx_description
1 polymer ?
#
loop_
_entity_poly.entity_id
_entity_poly.type
_entity_poly.pdbx_seq_one_letter_code
_entity_poly.pdbx_strand_id
1 'polypeptide(L)'
;MAKYCMLLGISISELVAREDRLAALYLASRPDVKSDGIGCIGLSAGGFRAGLLLGRCEEIRAAVVVGMMSTLEALFDEHISRHSWLICLPGASLANDWPRMVGGRAPARLLVQYLLDDHLFPVAGMRAANDLLTVTYADSGVPSAYVAEFYPGPHRFDLEMQRSAFLALNRWLPASDARDE
;
A
#
# COMPACT_ATOMS: atom_id res chain seq x y z
N MET A 1 11.91 11.67 16.97
CA MET A 1 11.95 11.62 15.49
C MET A 1 11.10 12.71 14.83
N ALA A 2 9.77 12.74 15.02
CA ALA A 2 8.89 13.71 14.34
C ALA A 2 9.32 15.17 14.42
N LYS A 3 9.73 15.62 15.61
CA LYS A 3 10.25 16.98 15.83
C LYS A 3 11.51 17.28 15.01
N TYR A 4 12.42 16.32 14.87
CA TYR A 4 13.63 16.49 14.05
C TYR A 4 13.28 16.56 12.57
N CYS A 5 12.40 15.68 12.08
CA CYS A 5 11.92 15.74 10.70
C CYS A 5 11.34 17.12 10.39
N MET A 6 10.42 17.60 11.25
CA MET A 6 9.81 18.93 11.10
C MET A 6 10.85 20.06 11.05
N LEU A 7 11.82 20.06 11.97
CA LEU A 7 12.89 21.08 12.00
C LEU A 7 13.81 21.01 10.78
N LEU A 8 13.94 19.84 10.15
CA LEU A 8 14.71 19.62 8.93
C LEU A 8 13.87 19.84 7.65
N GLY A 9 12.62 20.26 7.77
CA GLY A 9 11.73 20.50 6.63
C GLY A 9 11.25 19.23 5.91
N ILE A 10 11.26 18.08 6.60
CA ILE A 10 10.78 16.79 6.09
C ILE A 10 9.76 16.15 7.04
N SER A 11 9.12 15.08 6.63
CA SER A 11 8.29 14.23 7.51
C SER A 11 8.91 12.87 7.80
N ILE A 12 8.33 12.19 8.81
CA ILE A 12 8.63 10.77 9.04
C ILE A 12 8.23 9.93 7.83
N SER A 13 7.07 10.22 7.20
CA SER A 13 6.61 9.50 6.01
C SER A 13 7.60 9.62 4.86
N GLU A 14 8.15 10.81 4.60
CA GLU A 14 9.15 11.02 3.55
C GLU A 14 10.49 10.36 3.87
N LEU A 15 10.95 10.45 5.12
CA LEU A 15 12.18 9.78 5.55
C LEU A 15 12.07 8.27 5.30
N VAL A 16 10.98 7.66 5.77
CA VAL A 16 10.73 6.22 5.60
C VAL A 16 10.55 5.85 4.14
N ALA A 17 9.84 6.66 3.35
CA ALA A 17 9.68 6.42 1.91
C ALA A 17 11.02 6.40 1.17
N ARG A 18 11.95 7.28 1.56
CA ARG A 18 13.31 7.31 1.00
C ARG A 18 14.08 6.06 1.37
N GLU A 19 14.02 5.62 2.62
CA GLU A 19 14.65 4.37 3.08
C GLU A 19 14.09 3.15 2.35
N ASP A 20 12.76 3.05 2.23
CA ASP A 20 12.10 1.97 1.50
C ASP A 20 12.49 1.95 0.02
N ARG A 21 12.56 3.13 -0.63
CA ARG A 21 13.03 3.24 -2.02
C ARG A 21 14.47 2.79 -2.16
N LEU A 22 15.37 3.18 -1.26
CA LEU A 22 16.76 2.75 -1.30
C LEU A 22 16.88 1.22 -1.12
N ALA A 23 16.08 0.63 -0.23
CA ALA A 23 16.03 -0.82 -0.06
C ALA A 23 15.53 -1.53 -1.34
N ALA A 24 14.50 -0.99 -2.00
CA ALA A 24 14.00 -1.52 -3.26
C ALA A 24 15.03 -1.42 -4.40
N LEU A 25 15.73 -0.29 -4.51
CA LEU A 25 16.79 -0.09 -5.50
C LEU A 25 17.98 -1.04 -5.26
N TYR A 26 18.36 -1.24 -3.99
CA TYR A 26 19.37 -2.23 -3.64
C TYR A 26 18.92 -3.63 -4.05
N LEU A 27 17.68 -4.02 -3.72
CA LEU A 27 17.14 -5.32 -4.11
C LEU A 27 17.14 -5.48 -5.63
N ALA A 28 16.72 -4.47 -6.39
CA ALA A 28 16.73 -4.48 -7.86
C ALA A 28 18.14 -4.56 -8.47
N SER A 29 19.17 -4.10 -7.74
CA SER A 29 20.57 -4.17 -8.21
C SER A 29 21.20 -5.55 -8.06
N ARG A 30 20.55 -6.46 -7.33
CA ARG A 30 21.12 -7.77 -7.04
C ARG A 30 20.95 -8.74 -8.22
N PRO A 31 21.99 -9.53 -8.57
CA PRO A 31 21.92 -10.47 -9.69
C PRO A 31 21.02 -11.68 -9.45
N ASP A 32 20.68 -11.97 -8.19
CA ASP A 32 19.75 -13.04 -7.79
C ASP A 32 18.29 -12.57 -7.69
N VAL A 33 18.02 -11.30 -8.00
CA VAL A 33 16.67 -10.73 -8.07
C VAL A 33 16.28 -10.56 -9.53
N LYS A 34 15.04 -10.93 -9.85
CA LYS A 34 14.53 -10.85 -11.22
C LYS A 34 14.26 -9.40 -11.62
N SER A 35 14.48 -9.12 -12.90
CA SER A 35 14.28 -7.79 -13.49
C SER A 35 12.82 -7.50 -13.87
N ASP A 36 11.92 -8.47 -13.77
CA ASP A 36 10.49 -8.36 -14.08
C ASP A 36 9.69 -7.56 -13.02
N GLY A 37 10.29 -7.35 -11.84
CA GLY A 37 9.83 -6.39 -10.86
C GLY A 37 9.79 -6.92 -9.44
N ILE A 38 9.67 -5.99 -8.49
CA ILE A 38 9.57 -6.31 -7.07
C ILE A 38 8.11 -6.17 -6.63
N GLY A 39 7.65 -7.14 -5.84
CA GLY A 39 6.40 -7.08 -5.09
C GLY A 39 6.66 -6.64 -3.66
N CYS A 40 5.79 -5.78 -3.10
CA CYS A 40 5.85 -5.41 -1.69
C CYS A 40 4.53 -5.70 -0.97
N ILE A 41 4.59 -5.89 0.34
CA ILE A 41 3.43 -6.17 1.17
C ILE A 41 3.64 -5.60 2.56
N GLY A 42 2.57 -5.11 3.18
CA GLY A 42 2.62 -4.76 4.59
C GLY A 42 1.26 -4.59 5.25
N LEU A 43 1.25 -4.76 6.56
CA LEU A 43 0.11 -4.52 7.45
C LEU A 43 0.21 -3.14 8.11
N SER A 44 -0.90 -2.41 8.22
CA SER A 44 -1.00 -1.18 8.99
C SER A 44 -0.05 -0.08 8.47
N ALA A 45 0.81 0.46 9.32
CA ALA A 45 1.96 1.27 8.95
C ALA A 45 2.84 0.64 7.84
N GLY A 46 2.98 -0.69 7.81
CA GLY A 46 3.63 -1.41 6.72
C GLY A 46 2.82 -1.36 5.42
N GLY A 47 1.48 -1.39 5.50
CA GLY A 47 0.58 -1.25 4.37
C GLY A 47 0.66 0.16 3.77
N PHE A 48 0.73 1.18 4.62
CA PHE A 48 1.03 2.55 4.20
C PHE A 48 2.34 2.63 3.41
N ARG A 49 3.42 2.04 3.94
CA ARG A 49 4.74 1.99 3.30
C ARG A 49 4.69 1.25 1.96
N ALA A 50 4.03 0.11 1.90
CA ALA A 50 3.86 -0.66 0.66
C ALA A 50 3.14 0.17 -0.42
N GLY A 51 2.02 0.82 -0.07
CA GLY A 51 1.29 1.70 -0.99
C GLY A 51 2.11 2.92 -1.41
N LEU A 52 2.84 3.55 -0.48
CA LEU A 52 3.71 4.68 -0.77
C LEU A 52 4.86 4.31 -1.71
N LEU A 53 5.44 3.13 -1.50
CA LEU A 53 6.51 2.60 -2.33
C LEU A 53 5.99 2.25 -3.74
N LEU A 54 4.83 1.60 -3.86
CA LEU A 54 4.16 1.40 -5.16
C LEU A 54 3.94 2.74 -5.87
N GLY A 55 3.46 3.74 -5.12
CA GLY A 55 3.21 5.12 -5.58
C GLY A 55 4.43 5.83 -6.18
N ARG A 56 5.65 5.51 -5.70
CA ARG A 56 6.84 6.37 -5.88
C ARG A 56 8.10 5.64 -6.33
N CYS A 57 8.05 4.34 -6.59
CA CYS A 57 9.20 3.52 -6.98
C CYS A 57 8.79 2.68 -8.20
N GLU A 58 9.50 2.82 -9.32
CA GLU A 58 9.12 2.16 -10.58
C GLU A 58 9.45 0.67 -10.57
N GLU A 59 10.43 0.29 -9.76
CA GLU A 59 10.89 -1.06 -9.49
C GLU A 59 9.81 -1.89 -8.78
N ILE A 60 8.89 -1.23 -8.06
CA ILE A 60 7.72 -1.90 -7.47
C ILE A 60 6.62 -2.01 -8.52
N ARG A 61 6.31 -3.26 -8.88
CA ARG A 61 5.31 -3.61 -9.89
C ARG A 61 4.00 -4.11 -9.31
N ALA A 62 4.04 -4.58 -8.07
CA ALA A 62 2.87 -5.07 -7.35
C ALA A 62 2.95 -4.70 -5.86
N ALA A 63 1.82 -4.34 -5.25
CA ALA A 63 1.73 -4.17 -3.80
C ALA A 63 0.50 -4.82 -3.19
N VAL A 64 0.64 -5.26 -1.95
CA VAL A 64 -0.46 -5.68 -1.09
C VAL A 64 -0.52 -4.77 0.14
N VAL A 65 -1.64 -4.07 0.30
CA VAL A 65 -1.91 -3.17 1.43
C VAL A 65 -2.91 -3.84 2.36
N VAL A 66 -2.50 -4.14 3.59
CA VAL A 66 -3.32 -4.85 4.56
C VAL A 66 -3.71 -3.93 5.72
N GLY A 67 -4.99 -3.88 6.07
CA GLY A 67 -5.49 -3.31 7.33
C GLY A 67 -5.12 -1.85 7.53
N MET A 68 -5.24 -1.01 6.50
CA MET A 68 -4.86 0.41 6.59
C MET A 68 -5.59 1.31 5.59
N MET A 69 -5.91 0.79 4.41
CA MET A 69 -6.48 1.62 3.36
C MET A 69 -7.85 2.18 3.77
N SER A 70 -7.97 3.49 3.74
CA SER A 70 -9.16 4.29 4.07
C SER A 70 -9.02 5.65 3.42
N THR A 71 -10.12 6.37 3.23
CA THR A 71 -10.05 7.82 2.94
C THR A 71 -9.61 8.58 4.19
N LEU A 72 -8.89 9.69 3.99
CA LEU A 72 -8.50 10.58 5.10
C LEU A 72 -9.72 11.31 5.69
N GLU A 73 -10.72 11.61 4.86
CA GLU A 73 -11.97 12.26 5.28
C GLU A 73 -12.68 11.45 6.38
N ALA A 74 -12.83 10.14 6.17
CA ALA A 74 -13.47 9.27 7.15
C ALA A 74 -12.68 9.14 8.47
N LEU A 75 -11.36 9.38 8.43
CA LEU A 75 -10.52 9.31 9.63
C LEU A 75 -10.49 10.61 10.41
N PHE A 76 -10.74 11.74 9.77
CA PHE A 76 -10.30 13.05 10.24
C PHE A 76 -10.86 13.44 11.62
N ASP A 77 -12.12 13.13 11.89
CA ASP A 77 -12.77 13.55 13.13
C ASP A 77 -12.42 12.65 14.33
N GLU A 78 -12.71 11.34 14.22
CA GLU A 78 -12.66 10.44 15.39
C GLU A 78 -11.43 9.51 15.46
N HIS A 79 -10.75 9.29 14.32
CA HIS A 79 -9.76 8.23 14.19
C HIS A 79 -8.33 8.74 14.00
N ILE A 80 -8.14 9.91 13.38
CA ILE A 80 -6.81 10.40 12.94
C ILE A 80 -5.80 10.50 14.09
N SER A 81 -6.27 10.88 15.29
CA SER A 81 -5.46 11.04 16.50
C SER A 81 -4.88 9.74 17.06
N ARG A 82 -5.44 8.59 16.67
CA ARG A 82 -5.00 7.25 17.10
C ARG A 82 -3.81 6.73 16.28
N HIS A 83 -3.47 7.41 15.19
CA HIS A 83 -2.44 6.97 14.28
C HIS A 83 -1.09 7.66 14.52
N SER A 84 -0.03 6.93 14.16
CA SER A 84 1.33 7.48 14.16
C SER A 84 1.49 8.55 13.09
N TRP A 85 2.33 9.55 13.38
CA TRP A 85 2.82 10.54 12.42
C TRP A 85 3.42 9.94 11.14
N LEU A 86 3.78 8.64 11.14
CA LEU A 86 4.24 7.93 9.95
C LEU A 86 3.23 7.93 8.81
N ILE A 87 1.92 7.89 9.07
CA ILE A 87 0.91 7.85 7.99
C ILE A 87 0.45 9.25 7.56
N CYS A 88 1.02 10.30 8.16
CA CYS A 88 0.74 11.70 7.86
C CYS A 88 1.69 12.22 6.78
N LEU A 89 1.30 12.10 5.51
CA LEU A 89 2.03 12.66 4.37
C LEU A 89 1.96 14.19 4.37
N PRO A 90 3.09 14.91 4.30
CA PRO A 90 3.10 16.34 4.04
C PRO A 90 2.42 16.65 2.72
N GLY A 91 1.53 17.64 2.73
CA GLY A 91 0.76 18.03 1.55
C GLY A 91 -0.32 17.02 1.15
N ALA A 92 -0.50 15.90 1.86
CA ALA A 92 -1.74 15.15 1.75
C ALA A 92 -2.87 16.04 2.29
N SER A 93 -3.81 16.31 1.41
CA SER A 93 -5.05 17.00 1.72
C SER A 93 -6.19 16.00 1.62
N LEU A 94 -7.37 16.38 2.08
CA LEU A 94 -8.59 15.61 1.81
C LEU A 94 -8.81 15.35 0.30
N ALA A 95 -8.19 16.16 -0.58
CA ALA A 95 -8.26 15.98 -2.03
C ALA A 95 -7.16 15.07 -2.63
N ASN A 96 -6.12 14.73 -1.87
CA ASN A 96 -5.02 13.85 -2.31
C ASN A 96 -4.61 12.88 -1.20
N ASP A 97 -5.57 12.03 -0.82
CA ASP A 97 -5.44 11.03 0.23
C ASP A 97 -4.79 9.73 -0.27
N TRP A 98 -4.67 8.73 0.61
CA TRP A 98 -3.94 7.50 0.31
C TRP A 98 -4.48 6.71 -0.89
N PRO A 99 -5.80 6.50 -1.05
CA PRO A 99 -6.35 5.82 -2.22
C PRO A 99 -5.96 6.50 -3.54
N ARG A 100 -6.00 7.83 -3.59
CA ARG A 100 -5.62 8.59 -4.80
C ARG A 100 -4.13 8.50 -5.11
N MET A 101 -3.29 8.59 -4.09
CA MET A 101 -1.85 8.44 -4.23
C MET A 101 -1.47 7.07 -4.82
N VAL A 102 -2.04 5.99 -4.28
CA VAL A 102 -1.75 4.63 -4.76
C VAL A 102 -2.43 4.38 -6.11
N GLY A 103 -3.65 4.88 -6.31
CA GLY A 103 -4.43 4.76 -7.54
C GLY A 103 -3.77 5.44 -8.75
N GLY A 104 -3.00 6.51 -8.53
CA GLY A 104 -2.24 7.18 -9.59
C GLY A 104 -1.21 6.30 -10.31
N ARG A 105 -0.91 5.11 -9.79
CA ARG A 105 -0.05 4.10 -10.43
C ARG A 105 -0.81 3.11 -11.29
N ALA A 106 -2.13 3.19 -11.40
CA ALA A 106 -2.89 2.32 -12.29
C ALA A 106 -2.27 2.32 -13.71
N PRO A 107 -2.05 1.17 -14.35
CA PRO A 107 -2.53 -0.18 -13.98
C PRO A 107 -1.53 -1.06 -13.21
N ALA A 108 -0.64 -0.49 -12.37
CA ALA A 108 0.23 -1.28 -11.49
C ALA A 108 -0.60 -2.19 -10.57
N ARG A 109 -0.09 -3.37 -10.20
CA ARG A 109 -0.91 -4.37 -9.50
C ARG A 109 -1.10 -4.01 -8.03
N LEU A 110 -2.33 -4.00 -7.56
CA LEU A 110 -2.68 -3.61 -6.20
C LEU A 110 -3.72 -4.56 -5.62
N LEU A 111 -3.40 -5.19 -4.50
CA LEU A 111 -4.36 -5.87 -3.64
C LEU A 111 -4.55 -5.05 -2.37
N VAL A 112 -5.80 -4.81 -1.97
CA VAL A 112 -6.10 -4.20 -0.68
C VAL A 112 -6.98 -5.14 0.15
N GLN A 113 -6.52 -5.43 1.36
CA GLN A 113 -7.23 -6.25 2.34
C GLN A 113 -7.77 -5.37 3.47
N TYR A 114 -9.09 -5.23 3.53
CA TYR A 114 -9.83 -4.44 4.51
C TYR A 114 -10.33 -5.34 5.66
N LEU A 115 -10.40 -4.78 6.87
CA LEU A 115 -10.78 -5.50 8.09
C LEU A 115 -12.00 -4.83 8.73
N LEU A 116 -13.16 -5.47 8.66
CA LEU A 116 -14.45 -4.84 8.94
C LEU A 116 -14.67 -4.50 10.43
N ASP A 117 -13.96 -5.15 11.34
CA ASP A 117 -14.04 -4.87 12.79
C ASP A 117 -12.78 -4.17 13.32
N ASP A 118 -12.02 -3.50 12.44
CA ASP A 118 -10.85 -2.71 12.81
C ASP A 118 -11.26 -1.35 13.41
N HIS A 119 -10.96 -1.15 14.70
CA HIS A 119 -11.28 0.10 15.40
C HIS A 119 -10.38 1.29 15.02
N LEU A 120 -9.30 1.04 14.28
CA LEU A 120 -8.39 2.10 13.80
C LEU A 120 -8.92 2.74 12.53
N PHE A 121 -9.63 2.00 11.67
CA PHE A 121 -10.08 2.46 10.38
C PHE A 121 -11.61 2.22 10.23
N PRO A 122 -12.43 3.26 10.01
CA PRO A 122 -13.87 3.09 9.92
C PRO A 122 -14.27 2.41 8.61
N VAL A 123 -15.27 1.52 8.67
CA VAL A 123 -15.80 0.79 7.50
C VAL A 123 -16.24 1.73 6.38
N ALA A 124 -16.80 2.90 6.71
CA ALA A 124 -17.17 3.91 5.72
C ALA A 124 -15.95 4.38 4.91
N GLY A 125 -14.81 4.61 5.58
CA GLY A 125 -13.55 5.00 4.93
C GLY A 125 -12.96 3.90 4.08
N MET A 126 -13.05 2.64 4.52
CA MET A 126 -12.63 1.46 3.75
C MET A 126 -13.42 1.33 2.45
N ARG A 127 -14.76 1.45 2.52
CA ARG A 127 -15.64 1.36 1.36
C ARG A 127 -15.41 2.51 0.39
N ALA A 128 -15.31 3.74 0.90
CA ALA A 128 -15.01 4.90 0.07
C ALA A 128 -13.65 4.76 -0.65
N ALA A 129 -12.61 4.27 0.05
CA ALA A 129 -11.32 4.00 -0.56
C ALA A 129 -11.40 2.95 -1.66
N ASN A 130 -12.14 1.86 -1.41
CA ASN A 130 -12.37 0.82 -2.40
C ASN A 130 -13.07 1.36 -3.65
N ASP A 131 -14.10 2.19 -3.49
CA ASP A 131 -14.87 2.73 -4.60
C ASP A 131 -14.00 3.66 -5.46
N LEU A 132 -13.18 4.52 -4.84
CA LEU A 132 -12.23 5.37 -5.55
C LEU A 132 -11.21 4.55 -6.35
N LEU A 133 -10.62 3.52 -5.75
CA LEU A 133 -9.65 2.66 -6.44
C LEU A 133 -10.31 1.86 -7.57
N THR A 134 -11.52 1.35 -7.34
CA THR A 134 -12.29 0.60 -8.35
C THR A 134 -12.53 1.46 -9.59
N VAL A 135 -13.00 2.70 -9.42
CA VAL A 135 -13.19 3.64 -10.53
C VAL A 135 -11.86 3.95 -11.22
N THR A 136 -10.83 4.31 -10.44
CA THR A 136 -9.51 4.68 -10.99
C THR A 136 -8.91 3.59 -11.88
N TYR A 137 -9.01 2.32 -11.45
CA TYR A 137 -8.49 1.18 -12.21
C TYR A 137 -9.38 0.76 -13.38
N ALA A 138 -10.69 0.99 -13.30
CA ALA A 138 -11.56 0.84 -14.46
C ALA A 138 -11.19 1.86 -15.55
N ASP A 139 -10.96 3.11 -15.17
CA ASP A 139 -10.58 4.20 -16.09
C ASP A 139 -9.18 3.97 -16.71
N SER A 140 -8.30 3.23 -16.04
CA SER A 140 -6.99 2.85 -16.59
C SER A 140 -7.05 1.73 -17.64
N GLY A 141 -8.23 1.18 -17.93
CA GLY A 141 -8.43 0.10 -18.91
C GLY A 141 -7.99 -1.29 -18.43
N VAL A 142 -7.55 -1.44 -17.17
CA VAL A 142 -7.12 -2.72 -16.59
C VAL A 142 -7.73 -2.90 -15.19
N PRO A 143 -9.07 -3.03 -15.09
CA PRO A 143 -9.75 -3.14 -13.79
C PRO A 143 -9.25 -4.33 -12.96
N SER A 144 -8.81 -5.42 -13.61
CA SER A 144 -8.25 -6.60 -12.94
C SER A 144 -6.86 -6.40 -12.32
N ALA A 145 -6.26 -5.22 -12.48
CA ALA A 145 -5.02 -4.87 -11.77
C ALA A 145 -5.28 -4.44 -10.31
N TYR A 146 -6.51 -4.08 -9.96
CA TYR A 146 -6.92 -3.84 -8.58
C TYR A 146 -7.81 -4.98 -8.07
N VAL A 147 -7.50 -5.46 -6.86
CA VAL A 147 -8.30 -6.44 -6.15
C VAL A 147 -8.58 -5.91 -4.75
N ALA A 148 -9.83 -6.07 -4.30
CA ALA A 148 -10.27 -5.70 -2.97
C ALA A 148 -10.81 -6.93 -2.24
N GLU A 149 -10.37 -7.13 -1.01
CA GLU A 149 -10.83 -8.22 -0.15
C GLU A 149 -11.28 -7.64 1.19
N PHE A 150 -12.44 -8.06 1.68
CA PHE A 150 -12.98 -7.61 2.97
C PHE A 150 -13.09 -8.82 3.89
N TYR A 151 -12.41 -8.74 5.04
CA TYR A 151 -12.39 -9.78 6.05
C TYR A 151 -13.11 -9.32 7.31
N PRO A 152 -13.89 -10.20 7.97
CA PRO A 152 -14.40 -9.91 9.32
C PRO A 152 -13.25 -9.92 10.33
N GLY A 153 -13.45 -9.29 11.48
CA GLY A 153 -12.56 -9.29 12.64
C GLY A 153 -11.55 -8.13 12.70
N PRO A 154 -10.73 -8.11 13.76
CA PRO A 154 -9.93 -6.94 14.14
C PRO A 154 -8.69 -6.77 13.28
N HIS A 155 -7.95 -5.69 13.55
CA HIS A 155 -6.64 -5.37 12.96
C HIS A 155 -5.64 -6.55 13.02
N ARG A 156 -5.41 -7.25 11.90
CA ARG A 156 -4.57 -8.45 11.82
C ARG A 156 -4.10 -8.77 10.40
N PHE A 157 -3.20 -9.75 10.29
CA PHE A 157 -2.81 -10.37 9.04
C PHE A 157 -2.57 -11.86 9.25
N ASP A 158 -3.66 -12.63 9.26
CA ASP A 158 -3.64 -14.07 9.56
C ASP A 158 -3.26 -14.94 8.34
N LEU A 159 -3.25 -16.26 8.53
CA LEU A 159 -2.82 -17.21 7.50
C LEU A 159 -3.69 -17.19 6.24
N GLU A 160 -4.99 -16.90 6.36
CA GLU A 160 -5.88 -16.82 5.20
C GLU A 160 -5.52 -15.61 4.35
N MET A 161 -5.39 -14.46 5.00
CA MET A 161 -5.02 -13.21 4.35
C MET A 161 -3.62 -13.30 3.71
N GLN A 162 -2.64 -13.89 4.42
CA GLN A 162 -1.30 -14.13 3.90
C GLN A 162 -1.31 -15.02 2.66
N ARG A 163 -2.08 -16.10 2.68
CA ARG A 163 -2.22 -16.99 1.50
C ARG A 163 -2.76 -16.23 0.30
N SER A 164 -3.82 -15.44 0.45
CA SER A 164 -4.35 -14.64 -0.66
C SER A 164 -3.30 -13.66 -1.19
N ALA A 165 -2.61 -12.96 -0.28
CA ALA A 165 -1.59 -12.00 -0.65
C ALA A 165 -0.43 -12.61 -1.45
N PHE A 166 0.11 -13.75 -0.99
CA PHE A 166 1.16 -14.45 -1.71
C PHE A 166 0.66 -15.04 -3.04
N LEU A 167 -0.58 -15.53 -3.11
CA LEU A 167 -1.17 -15.98 -4.38
C LEU A 167 -1.33 -14.85 -5.38
N ALA A 168 -1.75 -13.66 -4.94
CA ALA A 168 -1.84 -12.47 -5.79
C ALA A 168 -0.46 -12.04 -6.31
N LEU A 169 0.53 -11.95 -5.43
CA LEU A 169 1.91 -11.62 -5.80
C LEU A 169 2.51 -12.64 -6.77
N ASN A 170 2.37 -13.94 -6.51
CA ASN A 170 2.85 -14.99 -7.40
C ASN A 170 2.16 -14.96 -8.78
N ARG A 171 0.88 -14.59 -8.83
CA ARG A 171 0.16 -14.44 -10.11
C ARG A 171 0.71 -13.27 -10.94
N TRP A 172 1.06 -12.18 -10.28
CA TRP A 172 1.53 -10.95 -10.92
C TRP A 172 3.03 -10.94 -11.22
N LEU A 173 3.79 -11.68 -10.41
CA LEU A 173 5.25 -11.82 -10.48
C LEU A 173 5.56 -13.33 -10.47
N PRO A 174 5.26 -14.04 -11.58
CA PRO A 174 5.42 -15.48 -11.63
C PRO A 174 6.86 -15.89 -11.34
N ALA A 175 6.99 -17.00 -10.62
CA ALA A 175 8.26 -17.69 -10.59
C ALA A 175 8.56 -18.13 -12.03
N SER A 176 9.65 -17.65 -12.65
CA SER A 176 10.32 -18.38 -13.73
C SER A 176 10.40 -19.84 -13.31
N ASP A 177 9.96 -20.75 -14.19
CA ASP A 177 10.26 -22.16 -14.06
C ASP A 177 11.74 -22.27 -13.70
N ALA A 178 12.03 -23.03 -12.65
CA ALA A 178 13.40 -23.27 -12.23
C ALA A 178 14.19 -23.62 -13.49
N ARG A 179 15.33 -22.94 -13.70
CA ARG A 179 16.22 -23.20 -14.82
C ARG A 179 16.36 -24.71 -14.95
N ASP A 180 15.99 -25.23 -16.11
CA ASP A 180 16.53 -26.48 -16.63
C ASP A 180 18.05 -26.28 -16.72
N GLU A 181 18.77 -26.55 -15.64
CA GLU A 181 20.22 -26.76 -15.59
C GLU A 181 20.51 -28.05 -14.81
#